data_AF-A0A241V3K6-F1
#
_entry.id   AF-A0A241V3K6-F1
#
_cell.length_a   1.000
_cell.length_b   1.000
_cell.length_c   1.000
_cell.angle_alpha   90.00
_cell.angle_beta   90.00
_cell.angle_gamma   90.00
#
_symmetry.space_group_name_H-M   'P 1'
#
loop_
_entity.id
_entity.type
_entity.pdbx_description
1 polymer ?
#
loop_
_entity_poly.entity_id
_entity_poly.type
_entity_poly.pdbx_seq_one_letter_code
_entity_poly.pdbx_strand_id
1 'polypeptide(L)' 'MARQDPQVNFRIPEETLERFKIETVKDRRTQTAQLVLIIEEWLEARANKEAKA' A
#
# COMPACT_ATOMS: atom_id res chain seq x y z
N MET A 1 12.94 4.74 2.28
CA MET A 1 12.88 3.92 3.50
C MET A 1 14.22 4.04 4.19
N ALA A 2 14.19 4.47 5.44
CA ALA A 2 15.35 4.55 6.30
C ALA A 2 15.80 3.14 6.70
N ARG A 3 17.08 3.00 7.06
CA ARG A 3 17.68 1.72 7.43
C ARG A 3 17.05 1.07 8.68
N GLN A 4 16.29 1.86 9.45
CA GLN A 4 15.60 1.46 10.67
C GLN A 4 14.14 1.05 10.43
N ASP A 5 13.60 1.23 9.23
CA ASP A 5 12.21 0.88 8.94
C ASP A 5 12.04 -0.65 8.99
N PRO A 6 11.04 -1.18 9.71
CA PRO A 6 10.82 -2.61 9.84
C PRO A 6 10.44 -3.22 8.49
N GLN A 7 11.04 -4.37 8.16
CA GLN A 7 10.68 -5.15 6.97
C GLN A 7 9.60 -6.17 7.31
N VAL A 8 8.54 -6.17 6.51
CA VAL A 8 7.39 -7.06 6.67
C VAL A 8 7.13 -7.83 5.37
N ASN A 9 6.82 -9.12 5.50
CA ASN A 9 6.50 -9.99 4.37
C ASN A 9 5.00 -10.24 4.30
N PHE A 10 4.40 -10.03 3.13
CA PHE A 10 2.98 -10.28 2.88
C PHE A 10 2.80 -11.47 1.95
N ARG A 11 1.73 -12.24 2.17
CA ARG A 11 1.26 -13.25 1.23
C ARG A 11 0.09 -12.65 0.44
N ILE A 12 0.24 -12.61 -0.87
CA ILE A 12 -0.74 -12.01 -1.79
C ILE A 12 -0.99 -13.03 -2.91
N PRO A 13 -2.26 -13.23 -3.34
CA PRO A 13 -2.55 -14.06 -4.50
C PRO A 13 -1.80 -13.57 -5.76
N GLU A 14 -1.34 -14.50 -6.58
CA GLU A 14 -0.52 -14.20 -7.76
C GLU A 14 -1.20 -13.22 -8.72
N GLU A 15 -2.46 -13.48 -9.07
CA GLU A 15 -3.25 -12.60 -9.95
C GLU A 15 -3.32 -11.16 -9.43
N THR A 16 -3.45 -11.00 -8.11
CA THR A 16 -3.50 -9.67 -7.48
C THR A 16 -2.14 -8.99 -7.54
N LEU A 17 -1.05 -9.74 -7.30
CA LEU A 17 0.30 -9.22 -7.40
C LEU A 17 0.64 -8.78 -8.84
N GLU A 18 0.20 -9.52 -9.85
CA GLU A 18 0.42 -9.16 -11.25
C GLU A 18 -0.29 -7.84 -11.63
N ARG A 19 -1.56 -7.70 -11.26
CA ARG A 19 -2.31 -6.46 -11.48
C ARG A 19 -1.64 -5.27 -10.79
N PHE A 20 -1.25 -5.46 -9.53
CA PHE A 20 -0.55 -4.44 -8.76
C PHE A 20 0.77 -3.99 -9.42
N LYS A 21 1.56 -4.93 -9.95
CA LYS A 21 2.79 -4.62 -10.70
C LYS A 21 2.51 -3.79 -11.94
N ILE A 22 1.46 -4.12 -12.70
CA ILE A 22 1.10 -3.38 -13.91
C ILE A 22 0.72 -1.93 -13.56
N GLU A 23 -0.09 -1.74 -12.53
CA GLU A 23 -0.55 -0.41 -12.11
C GLU A 23 0.58 0.45 -11.54
N THR A 24 1.45 -0.14 -10.71
CA THR A 24 2.61 0.57 -10.15
C THR A 24 3.57 1.09 -11.22
N VAL A 25 3.78 0.34 -12.31
CA VAL A 25 4.59 0.79 -13.46
C VAL A 25 3.93 1.96 -14.19
N LYS A 26 2.61 1.93 -14.38
CA LYS A 26 1.86 3.03 -15.02
C LYS A 26 2.01 4.34 -14.24
N ASP A 27 1.95 4.26 -12.92
CA ASP A 27 2.09 5.41 -12.02
C ASP A 27 3.55 5.85 -11.81
N ARG A 28 4.52 5.17 -12.45
CA ARG A 28 5.96 5.41 -12.28
C ARG A 28 6.42 5.36 -10.82
N ARG A 29 5.79 4.49 -10.03
CA ARG A 29 6.06 4.31 -8.60
C ARG A 29 6.68 2.94 -8.33
N THR A 30 7.40 2.86 -7.23
CA THR A 30 7.82 1.55 -6.72
C THR A 30 6.62 0.83 -6.10
N GLN A 31 6.64 -0.50 -6.16
CA GLN A 31 5.62 -1.33 -5.51
C GLN A 31 5.47 -0.97 -4.03
N THR A 32 6.57 -0.75 -3.32
CA THR A 32 6.49 -0.37 -1.90
C THR A 32 5.87 1.00 -1.69
N ALA A 33 6.21 2.01 -2.51
CA ALA A 33 5.61 3.33 -2.38
C ALA A 33 4.09 3.30 -2.62
N GLN A 34 3.64 2.53 -3.61
CA GLN A 34 2.21 2.37 -3.86
C GLN A 34 1.51 1.60 -2.72
N LEU A 35 2.15 0.56 -2.17
CA LEU A 35 1.60 -0.18 -1.05
C LEU A 35 1.43 0.72 0.19
N VAL A 36 2.43 1.56 0.48
CA VAL A 36 2.36 2.55 1.57
C VAL A 36 1.20 3.50 1.36
N LEU A 37 1.02 4.05 0.14
CA LEU A 37 -0.09 4.94 -0.15
C LEU A 37 -1.45 4.28 0.09
N ILE A 38 -1.64 3.05 -0.39
CA ILE A 38 -2.88 2.29 -0.17
C ILE A 38 -3.15 2.09 1.33
N ILE A 39 -2.11 1.81 2.11
CA ILE A 39 -2.23 1.64 3.57
C ILE A 39 -2.62 2.96 4.24
N GLU A 40 -1.95 4.06 3.91
CA GLU A 40 -2.23 5.40 4.46
C GLU A 40 -3.67 5.84 4.12
N GLU A 41 -4.08 5.73 2.86
CA GLU A 41 -5.44 6.08 2.42
C GLU A 41 -6.51 5.27 3.17
N TRP A 42 -6.25 3.98 3.41
CA TRP A 42 -7.17 3.13 4.17
C TRP A 42 -7.24 3.53 5.64
N LEU A 43 -6.10 3.86 6.27
CA LEU A 43 -6.03 4.31 7.66
C LEU A 43 -6.74 5.66 7.85
N GLU A 44 -6.49 6.62 6.97
CA GLU A 44 -7.16 7.93 6.99
C GLU A 44 -8.67 7.80 6.82
N ALA A 45 -9.12 6.94 5.88
CA ALA A 45 -10.54 6.67 5.69
C ALA A 45 -11.20 6.04 6.91
N ARG A 46 -10.47 5.22 7.68
CA ARG A 46 -10.92 4.63 8.95
C ARG A 46 -11.03 5.68 10.05
N ALA A 47 -9.98 6.46 10.26
CA ALA A 47 -9.97 7.52 11.28
C ALA A 47 -11.10 8.53 11.06
N ASN A 48 -11.35 8.92 9.80
CA ASN A 48 -12.43 9.85 9.44
C ASN A 48 -13.84 9.26 9.64
N LYS A 49 -14.01 7.93 9.63
CA LYS A 49 -15.28 7.28 9.94
C LYS A 49 -15.54 7.23 11.43
N GLU A 50 -14.50 6.96 12.22
CA GLU A 50 -14.58 6.91 13.69
C GLU A 50 -14.80 8.31 14.29
N ALA A 51 -14.21 9.35 13.72
CA ALA A 51 -14.43 10.73 14.17
C ALA A 51 -15.83 11.29 13.88
N LYS A 52 -16.61 10.63 13.01
CA LYS A 52 -17.99 11.01 12.65
C LYS A 52 -19.05 10.18 13.37
N ALA A 53 -18.65 9.16 14.13
CA ALA A 53 -19.52 8.30 14.94
C ALA A 53 -19.60 8.82 16.37
#